data_AF-A0A952AGZ3-F1
#
_entry.id   AF-A0A952AGZ3-F1
#
_cell.length_a   1.000
_cell.length_b   1.000
_cell.length_c   1.000
_cell.angle_alpha   90.00
_cell.angle_beta   90.00
_cell.angle_gamma   90.00
#
_symmetry.space_group_name_H-M   'P 1'
#
loop_
_entity.id
_entity.type
_entity.pdbx_description
1 polymer ?
#
loop_
_entity_poly.entity_id
_entity_poly.type
_entity_poly.pdbx_seq_one_letter_code
_entity_poly.pdbx_strand_id
1 'polypeptide(L)'
;MKKISIILAAIVFLGTSCKKYLDINTNPNTATSSTPELVLPQSIVYTAGVINTYNSYGAQLGGYMANAYGYGGFGNNFSYTFSSSDYSGLWSASYDVLNDLQYVLNSTEGNRAYYSYYRAAALVLQVYNYQMLVDTYNNIPFTN
;
A
#
# COMPACT_ATOMS: atom_id res chain seq x y z
N MET A 1 38.95 -43.83 -32.27
CA MET A 1 38.93 -42.36 -32.15
C MET A 1 37.54 -41.76 -32.38
N LYS A 2 36.84 -42.04 -33.51
CA LYS A 2 35.48 -41.52 -33.76
C LYS A 2 34.44 -41.79 -32.66
N LYS A 3 34.48 -42.98 -32.02
CA LYS A 3 33.56 -43.36 -30.93
C LYS A 3 33.78 -42.56 -29.63
N ILE A 4 35.03 -42.15 -29.35
CA ILE A 4 35.38 -41.36 -28.15
C ILE A 4 34.90 -39.91 -28.34
N SER A 5 35.05 -39.35 -29.54
CA SER A 5 34.56 -38.00 -29.86
C SER A 5 33.04 -37.86 -29.72
N ILE A 6 32.28 -38.92 -30.04
CA ILE A 6 30.81 -38.92 -29.89
C ILE A 6 30.40 -38.94 -28.41
N ILE A 7 31.09 -39.73 -27.58
CA ILE A 7 30.81 -39.80 -26.14
C ILE A 7 31.14 -38.46 -25.46
N LEU A 8 32.24 -37.82 -25.86
CA LEU A 8 32.63 -36.52 -25.32
C LEU A 8 31.64 -35.41 -25.70
N ALA A 9 31.13 -35.41 -26.94
CA ALA A 9 30.11 -34.48 -27.39
C ALA A 9 28.77 -34.66 -26.65
N ALA A 10 28.37 -35.91 -26.38
CA ALA A 10 27.15 -36.20 -25.61
C ALA A 10 27.23 -35.70 -24.16
N ILE A 11 28.39 -35.78 -23.52
CA ILE A 11 28.62 -35.29 -22.15
C ILE A 11 28.50 -33.76 -22.07
N VAL A 12 28.95 -33.03 -23.09
CA VAL A 12 28.83 -31.56 -23.16
C VAL A 12 27.36 -31.12 -23.27
N PHE A 13 26.54 -31.86 -24.02
CA PHE A 13 25.10 -31.58 -24.13
C PHE A 13 24.31 -31.92 -22.86
N LEU A 14 24.77 -32.86 -22.04
CA LEU A 14 24.14 -33.20 -20.75
C LEU A 14 24.40 -32.14 -19.65
N GLY A 15 25.38 -31.25 -19.85
CA GLY A 15 25.72 -30.17 -18.91
C GLY A 15 24.92 -28.87 -19.06
N THR A 16 24.16 -28.70 -20.15
CA THR A 16 23.37 -27.49 -20.37
C THR A 16 22.04 -27.58 -19.63
N SER A 17 22.06 -27.29 -18.32
CA SER A 17 20.86 -27.14 -17.50
C SER A 17 20.22 -25.78 -17.78
N CYS A 18 18.93 -25.78 -18.15
CA CYS A 18 18.10 -24.58 -18.29
C CYS A 18 17.77 -23.93 -16.93
N LYS A 19 18.77 -23.59 -16.10
CA LYS A 19 18.54 -22.92 -14.79
C LYS A 19 17.68 -21.66 -14.93
N LYS A 20 17.77 -20.97 -16.07
CA LYS A 20 17.00 -19.75 -16.39
C LYS A 20 15.51 -20.00 -16.70
N TYR A 21 15.11 -21.23 -17.05
CA TYR A 21 13.71 -21.56 -17.35
C TYR A 21 12.88 -21.88 -16.10
N LEU A 22 13.52 -22.28 -15.00
CA LEU A 22 12.83 -22.65 -13.76
C LEU A 22 12.57 -21.45 -12.83
N ASP A 23 13.10 -20.26 -13.16
CA ASP A 23 12.84 -19.01 -12.43
C ASP A 23 11.60 -18.29 -12.99
N ILE A 24 10.44 -18.96 -12.89
CA ILE A 24 9.13 -18.45 -13.34
C ILE A 24 8.33 -17.77 -12.22
N ASN A 25 8.91 -17.65 -11.03
CA ASN A 25 8.21 -17.09 -9.86
C ASN A 25 8.26 -15.57 -9.81
N THR A 26 8.88 -14.91 -10.79
CA THR A 26 8.73 -13.48 -10.99
C THR A 26 7.43 -13.23 -11.71
N ASN A 27 6.44 -12.64 -11.03
CA ASN A 27 5.19 -12.25 -11.66
C ASN A 27 5.44 -11.05 -12.59
N PRO A 28 5.35 -11.21 -13.92
CA PRO A 28 5.62 -10.11 -14.85
C PRO A 28 4.56 -9.00 -14.80
N ASN A 29 3.42 -9.24 -14.13
CA ASN A 29 2.32 -8.29 -13.99
C ASN A 29 2.40 -7.46 -12.69
N THR A 30 3.29 -7.81 -11.76
CA THR A 30 3.47 -7.00 -10.54
C THR A 30 4.46 -5.89 -10.82
N ALA A 31 4.02 -4.64 -10.67
CA ALA A 31 4.95 -3.52 -10.58
C ALA A 31 5.77 -3.68 -9.30
N THR A 32 7.05 -4.02 -9.42
CA THR A 32 7.98 -4.15 -8.28
C THR A 32 8.51 -2.79 -7.83
N SER A 33 8.43 -1.77 -8.68
CA SER A 33 8.71 -0.37 -8.40
C SER A 33 8.03 0.52 -9.45
N SER A 34 7.80 1.80 -9.13
CA SER A 34 7.19 2.77 -10.04
C SER A 34 7.81 4.15 -9.83
N THR A 35 7.51 5.13 -10.68
CA THR A 35 8.08 6.48 -10.53
C THR A 35 7.24 7.35 -9.60
N PRO A 36 7.84 8.36 -8.93
CA PRO A 36 7.10 9.33 -8.11
C PRO A 36 5.91 9.99 -8.83
N GLU A 37 6.04 10.20 -10.15
CA GLU A 37 5.03 10.78 -11.03
C GLU A 37 3.78 9.90 -11.19
N LEU A 38 3.92 8.59 -10.95
CA LEU A 38 2.81 7.63 -11.01
C LEU A 38 2.26 7.31 -9.62
N VAL A 39 3.13 7.21 -8.61
CA VAL A 39 2.72 6.86 -7.24
C VAL A 39 1.96 8.01 -6.58
N LEU A 40 2.47 9.26 -6.65
CA LEU A 40 1.83 10.37 -5.94
C LEU A 40 0.35 10.59 -6.36
N PRO A 41 -0.03 10.59 -7.65
CA PRO A 41 -1.43 10.70 -8.05
C PRO A 41 -2.31 9.58 -7.49
N GLN A 42 -1.81 8.34 -7.44
CA GLN A 42 -2.56 7.24 -6.83
C GLN A 42 -2.69 7.45 -5.31
N SER A 43 -1.65 7.88 -4.61
CA SER A 43 -1.72 8.16 -3.16
C SER A 43 -2.72 9.29 -2.85
N ILE A 44 -2.86 10.29 -3.72
CA ILE A 44 -3.89 11.34 -3.60
C ILE A 44 -5.29 10.73 -3.68
N VAL A 45 -5.55 9.90 -4.69
CA VAL A 45 -6.86 9.24 -4.88
C VAL A 45 -7.20 8.33 -3.71
N TYR A 46 -6.22 7.55 -3.23
CA TYR A 46 -6.43 6.68 -2.09
C TYR A 46 -6.62 7.47 -0.79
N THR A 47 -5.91 8.59 -0.59
CA THR A 47 -6.19 9.50 0.53
C THR A 47 -7.64 9.97 0.50
N ALA A 48 -8.17 10.33 -0.66
CA ALA A 48 -9.58 10.71 -0.79
C ALA A 48 -10.55 9.57 -0.43
N GLY A 49 -10.24 8.33 -0.79
CA GLY A 49 -11.00 7.15 -0.37
C GLY A 49 -10.96 6.91 1.14
N VAL A 50 -9.79 7.09 1.75
CA VAL A 50 -9.61 7.02 3.21
C VAL A 50 -10.46 8.08 3.90
N ILE A 51 -10.43 9.33 3.42
CA ILE A 51 -11.27 10.44 3.93
C ILE A 51 -12.75 10.07 3.91
N ASN A 52 -13.24 9.46 2.83
CA ASN A 52 -14.64 9.06 2.74
C ASN A 52 -15.02 8.02 3.82
N THR A 53 -14.10 7.12 4.14
CA THR A 53 -14.32 6.09 5.17
C THR A 53 -14.32 6.71 6.57
N TYR A 54 -13.39 7.63 6.86
CA TYR A 54 -13.39 8.41 8.11
C TYR A 54 -14.63 9.29 8.24
N ASN A 55 -15.12 9.88 7.14
CA ASN A 55 -16.34 10.65 7.14
C ASN A 55 -17.55 9.78 7.51
N SER A 56 -17.66 8.57 6.95
CA SER A 56 -18.75 7.64 7.30
C SER A 56 -18.69 7.21 8.76
N TYR A 57 -17.49 6.90 9.26
CA TYR A 57 -17.21 6.61 10.67
C TYR A 57 -17.68 7.77 11.58
N GLY A 58 -17.18 8.98 11.33
CA GLY A 58 -17.48 10.16 12.13
C GLY A 58 -18.94 10.58 12.04
N ALA A 59 -19.57 10.45 10.86
CA ALA A 59 -20.97 10.80 10.67
C ALA A 59 -21.90 9.84 11.43
N GLN A 60 -21.59 8.54 11.49
CA GLN A 60 -22.36 7.61 12.31
C GLN A 60 -22.17 7.86 13.81
N LEU A 61 -20.94 7.99 14.29
CA LEU A 61 -20.68 8.19 15.71
C LEU A 61 -21.12 9.56 16.23
N GLY A 62 -21.01 10.58 15.38
CA GLY A 62 -21.50 11.93 15.65
C GLY A 62 -23.02 12.09 15.49
N GLY A 63 -23.73 11.06 15.06
CA GLY A 63 -25.20 11.07 14.90
C GLY A 63 -25.72 11.84 13.68
N TYR A 64 -24.83 12.22 12.74
CA TYR A 64 -25.22 12.86 11.48
C TYR A 64 -25.77 11.87 10.45
N MET A 65 -25.38 10.59 10.55
CA MET A 65 -25.82 9.51 9.68
C MET A 65 -26.35 8.34 10.50
N ALA A 66 -27.52 7.83 10.12
CA ALA A 66 -28.13 6.66 10.75
C ALA A 66 -28.53 5.63 9.68
N ASN A 67 -28.77 4.40 10.12
CA ASN A 67 -29.31 3.36 9.23
C ASN A 67 -30.71 3.76 8.76
N ALA A 68 -30.98 3.52 7.47
CA ALA A 68 -32.31 3.72 6.90
C ALA A 68 -33.11 2.40 6.89
N TYR A 69 -34.43 2.49 7.02
CA TYR A 69 -35.42 1.46 6.68
C TYR A 69 -35.13 0.01 7.12
N GLY A 70 -35.25 -0.30 8.41
CA GLY A 70 -35.24 -1.70 8.89
C GLY A 70 -33.94 -2.48 8.65
N TYR A 71 -32.89 -1.80 8.16
CA TYR A 71 -31.58 -2.40 7.92
C TYR A 71 -30.89 -2.68 9.25
N GLY A 72 -30.67 -3.98 9.52
CA GLY A 72 -29.89 -4.44 10.66
C GLY A 72 -28.40 -4.38 10.35
N GLY A 73 -27.66 -3.49 11.01
CA GLY A 73 -26.22 -3.34 10.89
C GLY A 73 -25.69 -2.23 11.79
N PHE A 74 -24.38 -2.21 12.04
CA PHE A 74 -23.71 -1.14 12.80
C PHE A 74 -24.25 -0.93 14.23
N GLY A 75 -24.92 -1.93 14.82
CA GLY A 75 -25.49 -1.85 16.17
C GLY A 75 -24.44 -1.43 17.21
N ASN A 76 -23.23 -1.96 17.09
CA ASN A 76 -22.07 -1.61 17.92
C ASN A 76 -21.80 -0.10 17.96
N ASN A 77 -22.07 0.63 16.88
CA ASN A 77 -21.83 2.07 16.79
C ASN A 77 -22.83 2.87 17.63
N PHE A 78 -24.06 2.35 17.81
CA PHE A 78 -25.10 2.97 18.63
C PHE A 78 -25.03 2.53 20.10
N SER A 79 -24.66 1.27 20.36
CA SER A 79 -24.46 0.75 21.72
C SER A 79 -23.07 1.04 22.28
N TYR A 80 -22.17 1.63 21.48
CA TYR A 80 -20.77 1.88 21.81
C TYR A 80 -20.01 0.62 22.26
N THR A 81 -20.41 -0.55 21.76
CA THR A 81 -19.81 -1.85 22.09
C THR A 81 -18.74 -2.22 21.08
N PHE A 82 -17.67 -1.43 21.02
CA PHE A 82 -16.55 -1.67 20.10
C PHE A 82 -15.61 -2.78 20.58
N SER A 83 -15.10 -3.52 19.61
CA SER A 83 -14.05 -4.51 19.71
C SER A 83 -12.79 -4.01 19.00
N SER A 84 -11.65 -4.69 19.17
CA SER A 84 -10.40 -4.34 18.48
C SER A 84 -10.46 -4.49 16.96
N SER A 85 -11.44 -5.23 16.43
CA SER A 85 -11.67 -5.35 14.98
C SER A 85 -12.51 -4.21 14.41
N ASP A 86 -13.25 -3.49 15.24
CA ASP A 86 -14.06 -2.38 14.75
C ASP A 86 -13.16 -1.25 14.24
N TYR A 87 -13.48 -0.78 13.03
CA TYR A 87 -12.73 0.25 12.31
C TYR A 87 -11.24 -0.04 12.03
N SER A 88 -10.77 -1.28 12.18
CA SER A 88 -9.37 -1.63 11.84
C SER A 88 -9.00 -1.33 10.37
N GLY A 89 -10.00 -1.24 9.49
CA GLY A 89 -9.84 -0.83 8.09
C GLY A 89 -9.38 0.62 7.93
N LEU A 90 -9.79 1.54 8.82
CA LEU A 90 -9.30 2.93 8.80
C LEU A 90 -7.79 2.96 9.07
N TRP A 91 -7.35 2.17 10.05
CA TRP A 91 -5.94 2.00 10.37
C TRP A 91 -5.16 1.46 9.17
N SER A 92 -5.54 0.29 8.66
CA SER A 92 -4.78 -0.35 7.58
C SER A 92 -4.74 0.48 6.31
N ALA A 93 -5.86 1.11 5.92
CA ALA A 93 -5.90 1.94 4.72
C ALA A 93 -5.08 3.23 4.86
N SER A 94 -5.06 3.84 6.05
CA SER A 94 -4.22 5.02 6.29
C SER A 94 -2.73 4.68 6.18
N TYR A 95 -2.30 3.57 6.79
CA TYR A 95 -0.89 3.15 6.72
C TYR A 95 -0.48 2.68 5.32
N ASP A 96 -1.39 2.10 4.54
CA ASP A 96 -1.15 1.76 3.13
C ASP A 96 -0.77 3.01 2.33
N VAL A 97 -1.59 4.06 2.42
CA VAL A 97 -1.31 5.36 1.79
C VAL A 97 -0.02 6.00 2.31
N LEU A 98 0.23 5.94 3.62
CA LEU A 98 1.44 6.49 4.23
C LEU A 98 2.71 5.83 3.69
N ASN A 99 2.68 4.53 3.40
CA ASN A 99 3.79 3.82 2.77
C ASN A 99 4.07 4.34 1.36
N ASP A 100 3.03 4.54 0.54
CA ASP A 100 3.17 5.09 -0.81
C ASP A 100 3.74 6.52 -0.80
N LEU A 101 3.25 7.36 0.13
CA LEU A 101 3.75 8.72 0.31
C LEU A 101 5.22 8.73 0.78
N GLN A 102 5.58 7.82 1.69
CA GLN A 102 6.98 7.67 2.12
C GLN A 102 7.86 7.17 0.97
N TYR A 103 7.35 6.28 0.12
CA TYR A 103 8.05 5.83 -1.08
C TYR A 103 8.35 7.00 -2.03
N VAL A 104 7.40 7.92 -2.23
CA VAL A 104 7.61 9.14 -3.03
C VAL A 104 8.72 10.00 -2.41
N LEU A 105 8.74 10.19 -1.09
CA LEU A 105 9.78 10.97 -0.41
C LEU A 105 11.16 10.31 -0.54
N ASN A 106 11.24 9.00 -0.38
CA ASN A 106 12.50 8.25 -0.50
C ASN A 106 13.01 8.25 -1.95
N SER A 107 12.14 8.04 -2.93
CA SER A 107 12.50 7.93 -4.35
C SER A 107 12.94 9.26 -4.96
N THR A 108 12.53 10.39 -4.36
CA THR A 108 12.89 11.74 -4.82
C THR A 108 14.10 12.33 -4.10
N GLU A 109 14.70 11.59 -3.16
CA GLU A 109 15.76 12.09 -2.28
C GLU A 109 17.01 12.51 -3.03
N GLY A 110 17.37 11.80 -4.11
CA GLY A 110 18.53 12.12 -4.95
C GLY A 110 18.36 13.35 -5.83
N ASN A 111 17.13 13.90 -5.96
CA ASN A 111 16.87 15.07 -6.80
C ASN A 111 15.77 15.97 -6.21
N ARG A 112 15.96 16.39 -4.96
CA ARG A 112 14.95 17.17 -4.22
C ARG A 112 14.56 18.49 -4.88
N ALA A 113 15.48 19.15 -5.59
CA ALA A 113 15.21 20.42 -6.26
C ALA A 113 14.18 20.25 -7.39
N TYR A 114 14.39 19.23 -8.25
CA TYR A 114 13.46 18.90 -9.33
C TYR A 114 12.10 18.43 -8.78
N TYR A 115 12.11 17.59 -7.74
CA TYR A 115 10.90 17.02 -7.14
C TYR A 115 10.30 17.83 -5.99
N SER A 116 10.65 19.10 -5.85
CA SER A 116 10.26 19.93 -4.70
C SER A 116 8.75 19.95 -4.46
N TYR A 117 7.94 20.10 -5.51
CA TYR A 117 6.48 20.08 -5.41
C TYR A 117 5.90 18.71 -5.08
N TYR A 118 6.46 17.64 -5.67
CA TYR A 118 6.05 16.26 -5.35
C TYR A 118 6.29 15.95 -3.88
N ARG A 119 7.45 16.34 -3.36
CA ARG A 119 7.80 16.17 -1.95
C ARG A 119 6.90 16.97 -1.03
N ALA A 120 6.62 18.23 -1.38
CA ALA A 120 5.72 19.08 -0.60
C ALA A 120 4.31 18.49 -0.52
N ALA A 121 3.75 18.06 -1.65
CA ALA A 121 2.45 17.39 -1.69
C ALA A 121 2.44 16.09 -0.88
N ALA A 122 3.47 15.26 -1.03
CA ALA A 122 3.59 14.02 -0.29
C ALA A 122 3.64 14.25 1.23
N LEU A 123 4.41 15.23 1.70
CA LEU A 123 4.51 15.60 3.12
C LEU A 123 3.16 16.08 3.69
N VAL A 124 2.45 16.95 2.96
CA VAL A 124 1.13 17.45 3.40
C VAL A 124 0.15 16.30 3.57
N LEU A 125 0.09 15.38 2.60
CA LEU A 125 -0.78 14.21 2.67
C LEU A 125 -0.34 13.23 3.77
N GLN A 126 0.97 13.14 4.04
CA GLN A 126 1.49 12.29 5.11
C GLN A 126 0.99 12.80 6.47
N VAL A 127 1.18 14.10 6.73
CA VAL A 127 0.70 14.75 7.96
C VAL A 127 -0.82 14.60 8.09
N TYR A 128 -1.56 14.80 7.00
CA TYR A 128 -3.01 14.69 7.00
C TYR A 128 -3.50 13.27 7.36
N ASN A 129 -2.89 12.22 6.79
CA ASN A 129 -3.24 10.83 7.14
C ASN A 129 -2.84 10.46 8.57
N TYR A 130 -1.68 10.94 9.06
CA TYR A 130 -1.29 10.76 10.45
C TYR A 130 -2.22 11.49 11.43
N GLN A 131 -2.71 12.68 11.07
CA GLN A 131 -3.68 13.41 11.87
C GLN A 131 -4.97 12.60 12.06
N MET A 132 -5.54 12.06 10.98
CA MET A 132 -6.74 11.21 11.06
C MET A 132 -6.53 9.99 11.97
N LEU A 133 -5.35 9.37 11.90
CA LEU A 133 -4.98 8.25 12.77
C LEU A 133 -4.87 8.66 14.25
N VAL A 134 -4.16 9.74 14.57
CA VAL A 134 -4.03 10.25 15.95
C VAL A 134 -5.39 10.66 16.52
N ASP A 135 -6.21 11.37 15.73
CA ASP A 135 -7.53 11.84 16.16
C ASP A 135 -8.46 10.65 16.48
N THR A 136 -8.24 9.49 15.86
CA THR A 136 -9.07 8.29 16.03
C THR A 136 -8.52 7.30 17.07
N TYR A 137 -7.21 7.09 17.10
CA TYR A 137 -6.56 6.03 17.90
C TYR A 137 -5.61 6.56 18.96
N ASN A 138 -5.43 7.88 19.04
CA ASN A 138 -4.51 8.55 19.95
C ASN A 138 -3.04 8.17 19.67
N ASN A 139 -2.43 7.29 20.47
CA ASN A 139 -1.04 6.91 20.28
C ASN A 139 -0.89 5.98 19.08
N ILE A 140 -0.06 6.37 18.12
CA ILE A 140 0.19 5.61 16.90
C ILE A 140 1.70 5.53 16.59
N PRO A 141 2.14 4.50 15.85
CA PRO A 141 3.46 4.51 15.21
C PRO A 141 3.61 5.67 14.21
N PHE A 142 4.60 6.53 14.44
CA PHE A 142 4.92 7.65 13.54
C PHE A 142 6.34 7.53 12.96
N THR A 143 7.31 7.25 13.83
CA THR A 143 8.71 7.01 13.47
C THR A 143 9.07 5.55 13.69
N ASN A 144 9.97 5.03 12.85
CA ASN A 144 10.67 3.77 13.12
C ASN A 144 11.65 3.94 14.29
#